data_AF-A0A327QQP5-F1
#
_entry.id   AF-A0A327QQP5-F1
#
_cell.length_a   1.000
_cell.length_b   1.000
_cell.length_c   1.000
_cell.angle_alpha   90.00
_cell.angle_beta   90.00
_cell.angle_gamma   90.00
#
_symmetry.space_group_name_H-M   'P 1'
#
loop_
_entity.id
_entity.type
_entity.pdbx_description
1 polymer ?
#
loop_
_entity_poly.entity_id
_entity_poly.type
_entity_poly.pdbx_seq_one_letter_code
_entity_poly.pdbx_strand_id
1 'polypeptide(L)'
;MLILEVLFIVFGMCLLVTAVGFRKTVWFVSVGYAFSFVAVSAAFCLSFYQQLHWYNWFQIAGILAWGLRLGLFIVRRERNESYHQLVSDLTSKAQNIPLQAKIGVWVSVSVTYTCMFAPVVFATQTKFTLGMWLSPVVYTGLFIMYLGLFIESIADFQKSYYKRSNPEEFVQKGLFSWVRYPNYFGELLVWVGSFIVGFPFYQTWWQWLIVAFGMISIFGVMISSTVRLERKQFIRHRGKKSYQDYIKSVPILFPGLPIYSLQHLKEEPEV
;
A
#
# COMPACT_ATOMS: atom_id res chain seq x y z
N MET A 1 -20.62 -12.79 -16.44
CA MET A 1 -20.87 -11.66 -15.52
C MET A 1 -20.36 -10.40 -16.21
N LEU A 2 -21.08 -9.29 -16.12
CA LEU A 2 -20.64 -8.02 -16.69
C LEU A 2 -19.50 -7.47 -15.81
N ILE A 3 -18.47 -6.84 -16.40
CA ILE A 3 -17.29 -6.36 -15.66
C ILE A 3 -17.68 -5.45 -14.48
N LEU A 4 -18.69 -4.60 -14.65
CA LEU A 4 -19.21 -3.73 -13.58
C LEU A 4 -19.83 -4.53 -12.43
N GLU A 5 -20.55 -5.63 -12.70
CA GLU A 5 -21.09 -6.49 -11.64
C GLU A 5 -19.96 -7.07 -10.79
N VAL A 6 -18.88 -7.53 -11.42
CA VAL A 6 -17.69 -8.02 -10.71
C VAL A 6 -17.06 -6.91 -9.87
N LEU A 7 -16.93 -5.69 -10.40
CA LEU A 7 -16.44 -4.53 -9.63
C LEU A 7 -17.35 -4.20 -8.43
N PHE A 8 -18.67 -4.27 -8.58
CA PHE A 8 -19.60 -4.07 -7.46
C PHE A 8 -19.49 -5.16 -6.39
N ILE A 9 -19.24 -6.42 -6.79
CA ILE A 9 -18.96 -7.50 -5.86
C ILE A 9 -17.65 -7.23 -5.11
N VAL A 10 -16.58 -6.85 -5.81
CA VAL A 10 -15.31 -6.45 -5.19
C VAL A 10 -15.52 -5.30 -4.20
N PHE A 11 -16.29 -4.29 -4.59
CA PHE A 11 -16.63 -3.17 -3.72
C PHE A 11 -17.41 -3.61 -2.47
N GLY A 12 -18.40 -4.48 -2.62
CA GLY A 12 -19.13 -5.08 -1.51
C GLY A 12 -18.22 -5.86 -0.56
N MET A 13 -17.27 -6.63 -1.09
CA MET A 13 -16.27 -7.33 -0.28
C MET A 13 -15.35 -6.36 0.47
N CYS A 14 -14.86 -5.31 -0.19
CA CYS A 14 -14.08 -4.26 0.45
C CYS A 14 -14.87 -3.58 1.58
N LEU A 15 -16.16 -3.28 1.38
CA LEU A 15 -17.04 -2.75 2.42
C LEU A 15 -17.13 -3.71 3.62
N LEU A 16 -17.36 -4.99 3.37
CA LEU A 16 -17.48 -6.00 4.42
C LEU A 16 -16.20 -6.11 5.26
N VAL A 17 -15.03 -6.19 4.61
CA VAL A 17 -13.76 -6.33 5.34
C VAL A 17 -13.36 -5.04 6.06
N THR A 18 -13.54 -3.89 5.44
CA THR A 18 -13.17 -2.60 6.04
C THR A 18 -14.13 -2.17 7.15
N ALA A 19 -15.31 -2.79 7.30
CA ALA A 19 -16.26 -2.51 8.38
C ALA A 19 -15.65 -2.70 9.79
N VAL A 20 -14.56 -3.49 9.91
CA VAL A 20 -13.78 -3.57 11.15
C VAL A 20 -13.32 -2.19 11.66
N GLY A 21 -13.16 -1.21 10.76
CA GLY A 21 -12.83 0.18 11.05
C GLY A 21 -13.84 0.93 11.92
N PHE A 22 -15.09 0.48 12.00
CA PHE A 22 -16.06 1.08 12.92
C PHE A 22 -15.70 0.83 14.40
N ARG A 23 -14.95 -0.24 14.70
CA ARG A 23 -14.42 -0.50 16.05
C ARG A 23 -13.24 0.42 16.40
N LYS A 24 -12.40 0.72 15.41
CA LYS A 24 -11.25 1.62 15.54
C LYS A 24 -10.98 2.25 14.18
N THR A 25 -11.18 3.56 14.05
CA THR A 25 -11.17 4.26 12.75
C THR A 25 -9.92 3.99 11.93
N VAL A 26 -8.75 3.88 12.58
CA VAL A 26 -7.48 3.59 11.89
C VAL A 26 -7.49 2.23 11.19
N TRP A 27 -8.33 1.29 11.62
CA TRP A 27 -8.48 -0.02 10.99
C TRP A 27 -9.16 0.02 9.62
N PHE A 28 -9.87 1.09 9.24
CA PHE A 28 -10.33 1.26 7.84
C PHE A 28 -9.15 1.19 6.87
N VAL A 29 -8.06 1.89 7.20
CA VAL A 29 -6.88 2.07 6.33
C VAL A 29 -5.68 1.20 6.69
N SER A 30 -5.82 0.29 7.66
CA SER A 30 -4.74 -0.60 8.08
C SER A 30 -5.15 -2.07 7.94
N VAL A 31 -5.87 -2.61 8.92
CA VAL A 31 -6.39 -3.98 8.86
C VAL A 31 -7.30 -4.16 7.64
N GLY A 32 -8.25 -3.24 7.46
CA GLY A 32 -9.16 -3.23 6.32
C GLY A 32 -8.42 -3.18 4.98
N TYR A 33 -7.39 -2.36 4.86
CA TYR A 33 -6.55 -2.26 3.66
C TYR A 33 -5.95 -3.61 3.28
N ALA A 34 -5.13 -4.19 4.15
CA ALA A 34 -4.41 -5.43 3.84
C ALA A 34 -5.36 -6.63 3.61
N PHE A 35 -6.35 -6.80 4.49
CA PHE A 35 -7.24 -7.96 4.42
C PHE A 35 -8.31 -7.85 3.33
N SER A 36 -8.64 -6.65 2.82
CA SER A 36 -9.52 -6.53 1.66
C SER A 36 -8.88 -7.18 0.44
N PHE A 37 -7.60 -6.89 0.18
CA PHE A 37 -6.88 -7.52 -0.92
C PHE A 37 -6.70 -9.02 -0.74
N VAL A 38 -6.48 -9.50 0.49
CA VAL A 38 -6.43 -10.94 0.77
C VAL A 38 -7.78 -11.60 0.46
N ALA A 39 -8.87 -11.05 0.99
CA ALA A 39 -10.21 -11.61 0.82
C ALA A 39 -10.65 -11.60 -0.64
N VAL A 40 -10.49 -10.48 -1.34
CA VAL A 40 -10.89 -10.35 -2.75
C VAL A 40 -10.05 -11.26 -3.63
N SER A 41 -8.73 -11.34 -3.39
CA SER A 41 -7.85 -12.24 -4.14
C SER A 41 -8.22 -13.71 -3.95
N ALA A 42 -8.49 -14.14 -2.71
CA ALA A 42 -8.94 -15.50 -2.42
C ALA A 42 -10.29 -15.80 -3.09
N ALA A 43 -11.23 -14.86 -3.05
CA ALA A 43 -12.52 -15.00 -3.71
C ALA A 43 -12.40 -15.07 -5.24
N PHE A 44 -11.43 -14.38 -5.83
CA PHE A 44 -11.12 -14.49 -7.26
C PHE A 44 -10.59 -15.88 -7.62
N CYS A 45 -9.64 -16.40 -6.83
CA CYS A 45 -9.13 -17.76 -7.00
C CYS A 45 -10.24 -18.81 -6.90
N LEU A 46 -11.25 -18.61 -6.05
CA LEU A 46 -12.35 -19.57 -5.89
C LEU A 46 -13.44 -19.42 -6.96
N SER A 47 -13.85 -18.19 -7.24
CA SER A 47 -14.99 -17.90 -8.12
C SER A 47 -14.65 -17.97 -9.61
N PHE A 48 -13.40 -17.66 -9.97
CA PHE A 48 -12.98 -17.51 -11.36
C PHE A 48 -11.86 -18.48 -11.78
N TYR A 49 -11.55 -19.52 -11.00
CA TYR A 49 -10.40 -20.42 -11.25
C TYR A 49 -10.29 -20.94 -12.70
N GLN A 50 -11.43 -21.22 -13.35
CA GLN A 50 -11.47 -21.69 -14.75
C GLN A 50 -11.15 -20.61 -15.78
N GLN A 51 -11.30 -19.33 -15.42
CA GLN A 51 -11.00 -18.16 -16.25
C GLN A 51 -9.59 -17.62 -15.97
N LEU A 52 -8.92 -18.08 -14.92
CA LEU A 52 -7.58 -17.60 -14.55
C LEU A 52 -6.51 -18.24 -15.43
N HIS A 53 -5.89 -17.42 -16.26
CA HIS A 53 -4.64 -17.73 -16.94
C HIS A 53 -3.43 -17.58 -16.01
N TRP A 54 -2.25 -18.05 -16.46
CA TRP A 54 -1.01 -18.01 -15.68
C TRP A 54 -0.71 -16.61 -15.12
N TYR A 55 -0.85 -15.55 -15.92
CA TYR A 55 -0.54 -14.18 -15.47
C TYR A 55 -1.50 -13.70 -14.37
N ASN A 56 -2.78 -14.10 -14.41
CA ASN A 56 -3.73 -13.80 -13.34
C ASN A 56 -3.30 -14.50 -12.04
N TRP A 57 -2.87 -15.77 -12.12
CA TRP A 57 -2.34 -16.49 -10.96
C TRP A 57 -1.14 -15.79 -10.34
N PHE A 58 -0.16 -15.36 -11.15
CA PHE A 58 0.99 -14.61 -10.66
C PHE A 58 0.60 -13.24 -10.09
N GLN A 59 -0.27 -12.48 -10.76
CA GLN A 59 -0.73 -11.19 -10.29
C GLN A 59 -1.47 -11.31 -8.94
N ILE A 60 -2.42 -12.24 -8.84
CA ILE A 60 -3.18 -12.50 -7.62
C ILE A 60 -2.27 -13.04 -6.51
N ALA A 61 -1.32 -13.93 -6.83
CA ALA A 61 -0.35 -14.43 -5.86
C ALA A 61 0.54 -13.31 -5.29
N GLY A 62 0.99 -12.37 -6.13
CA GLY A 62 1.74 -11.19 -5.70
C GLY A 62 0.95 -10.32 -4.72
N ILE A 63 -0.32 -10.03 -5.05
CA ILE A 63 -1.23 -9.25 -4.18
C ILE A 63 -1.55 -10.00 -2.88
N LEU A 64 -1.79 -11.32 -2.93
CA LEU A 64 -1.99 -12.16 -1.74
C LEU A 64 -0.77 -12.14 -0.83
N ALA A 65 0.42 -12.37 -1.39
CA ALA A 65 1.67 -12.37 -0.63
C ALA A 65 1.91 -11.01 0.03
N TRP A 66 1.70 -9.92 -0.72
CA TRP A 66 1.78 -8.56 -0.21
C TRP A 66 0.78 -8.31 0.94
N GLY A 67 -0.50 -8.64 0.73
CA GLY A 67 -1.58 -8.40 1.68
C GLY A 67 -1.44 -9.23 2.95
N LEU A 68 -1.06 -10.50 2.84
CA LEU A 68 -0.79 -11.37 3.99
C LEU A 68 0.39 -10.87 4.80
N ARG A 69 1.50 -10.52 4.15
CA ARG A 69 2.69 -9.96 4.83
C ARG A 69 2.33 -8.70 5.62
N LEU A 70 1.67 -7.73 4.98
CA LEU A 70 1.27 -6.48 5.61
C LEU A 70 0.24 -6.72 6.73
N GLY A 71 -0.79 -7.52 6.47
CA GLY A 71 -1.85 -7.84 7.43
C GLY A 71 -1.32 -8.54 8.68
N LEU A 72 -0.45 -9.54 8.51
CA LEU A 72 0.21 -10.24 9.62
C LEU A 72 1.10 -9.30 10.43
N PHE A 73 1.84 -8.40 9.78
CA PHE A 73 2.63 -7.38 10.47
C PHE A 73 1.75 -6.46 11.32
N ILE A 74 0.64 -5.97 10.76
CA ILE A 74 -0.31 -5.09 11.48
C ILE A 74 -0.93 -5.82 12.66
N VAL A 75 -1.43 -7.04 12.49
CA VAL A 75 -2.04 -7.83 13.57
C VAL A 75 -1.04 -8.11 14.69
N ARG A 76 0.20 -8.50 14.35
CA ARG A 76 1.27 -8.71 15.35
C ARG A 76 1.59 -7.42 16.11
N ARG A 77 1.62 -6.27 15.42
CA ARG A 77 1.87 -4.97 16.03
C ARG A 77 0.74 -4.54 16.97
N GLU A 78 -0.52 -4.72 16.56
CA GLU A 78 -1.65 -4.40 17.42
C GLU A 78 -1.63 -5.28 18.69
N ARG A 79 -1.24 -6.55 18.62
CA ARG A 79 -1.13 -7.38 19.84
C ARG A 79 -0.03 -6.96 20.83
N ASN A 80 0.82 -5.99 20.48
CA ASN A 80 1.90 -5.53 21.36
C ASN A 80 1.38 -4.44 22.33
N GLU A 81 1.29 -4.76 23.62
CA GLU A 81 0.78 -3.87 24.66
C GLU A 81 1.55 -2.54 24.77
N SER A 82 2.88 -2.57 24.59
CA SER A 82 3.71 -1.36 24.61
C SER A 82 3.37 -0.40 23.48
N TYR A 83 2.93 -0.92 22.33
CA TYR A 83 2.43 -0.11 21.22
C TYR A 83 1.03 0.44 21.50
N HIS A 84 0.17 -0.36 22.14
CA HIS A 84 -1.17 0.08 22.53
C HIS A 84 -1.13 1.28 23.47
N GLN A 85 -0.28 1.25 24.50
CA GLN A 85 -0.13 2.35 25.46
C GLN A 85 0.46 3.61 24.81
N LEU A 86 1.41 3.47 23.88
CA LEU A 86 2.01 4.60 23.18
C LEU A 86 1.04 5.29 22.19
N VAL A 87 0.05 4.55 21.68
CA VAL A 87 -0.83 5.03 20.60
C VAL A 87 -2.23 5.38 21.10
N SER A 88 -2.67 4.87 22.25
CA SER A 88 -3.99 5.18 22.85
C SER A 88 -4.21 6.68 22.97
N ASP A 89 -3.20 7.40 23.46
CA ASP A 89 -3.30 8.83 23.75
C ASP A 89 -3.35 9.66 22.45
N LEU A 90 -2.62 9.21 21.42
CA LEU A 90 -2.57 9.84 20.10
C LEU A 90 -3.79 9.52 19.22
N THR A 91 -4.44 8.36 19.41
CA THR A 91 -5.59 7.92 18.60
C THR A 91 -6.96 8.21 19.23
N SER A 92 -7.01 8.67 20.48
CA SER A 92 -8.21 9.18 21.14
C SER A 92 -8.97 10.20 20.26
N LYS A 93 -8.25 11.12 19.60
CA LYS A 93 -8.83 12.10 18.66
C LYS A 93 -9.43 11.46 17.40
N ALA A 94 -8.85 10.37 16.90
CA ALA A 94 -9.35 9.65 15.73
C ALA A 94 -10.57 8.76 16.03
N GLN A 95 -10.79 8.41 17.31
CA GLN A 95 -11.95 7.65 17.79
C GLN A 95 -13.22 8.52 17.84
N ASN A 96 -13.05 9.81 18.15
CA ASN A 96 -14.14 10.81 18.31
C ASN A 96 -14.71 11.36 16.99
N ILE A 97 -14.39 10.74 15.85
CA ILE A 97 -14.94 11.14 14.56
C ILE A 97 -16.43 10.78 14.50
N PRO A 98 -17.32 11.70 14.07
CA PRO A 98 -18.75 11.43 14.00
C PRO A 98 -19.07 10.30 13.02
N LEU A 99 -20.15 9.56 13.28
CA LEU A 99 -20.53 8.38 12.50
C LEU A 99 -20.65 8.67 11.00
N GLN A 100 -21.22 9.82 10.64
CA GLN A 100 -21.36 10.25 9.23
C GLN A 100 -20.00 10.34 8.52
N ALA A 101 -19.00 10.92 9.18
CA ALA A 101 -17.65 10.99 8.64
C ALA A 101 -16.98 9.59 8.59
N LYS A 102 -17.26 8.70 9.56
CA LYS A 102 -16.81 7.30 9.50
C LYS A 102 -17.41 6.55 8.31
N ILE A 103 -18.69 6.75 8.01
CA ILE A 103 -19.35 6.17 6.82
C ILE A 103 -18.70 6.71 5.54
N GLY A 104 -18.43 8.02 5.47
CA GLY A 104 -17.73 8.62 4.32
C GLY A 104 -16.33 8.02 4.10
N VAL A 105 -15.56 7.85 5.19
CA VAL A 105 -14.25 7.17 5.13
C VAL A 105 -14.42 5.71 4.69
N TRP A 106 -15.34 4.97 5.28
CA TRP A 106 -15.58 3.56 4.98
C TRP A 106 -15.90 3.31 3.50
N VAL A 107 -16.79 4.11 2.93
CA VAL A 107 -17.15 4.03 1.52
C VAL A 107 -15.96 4.44 0.63
N SER A 108 -15.31 5.57 0.93
CA SER A 108 -14.20 6.07 0.10
C SER A 108 -12.98 5.15 0.06
N VAL A 109 -12.60 4.54 1.19
CA VAL A 109 -11.50 3.56 1.20
C VAL A 109 -11.89 2.29 0.45
N SER A 110 -13.15 1.85 0.53
CA SER A 110 -13.63 0.68 -0.20
C SER A 110 -13.65 0.91 -1.72
N VAL A 111 -14.04 2.12 -2.16
CA VAL A 111 -13.91 2.53 -3.57
C VAL A 111 -12.45 2.51 -3.99
N THR A 112 -11.57 3.09 -3.17
CA THR A 112 -10.12 3.13 -3.44
C THR A 112 -9.55 1.72 -3.64
N TYR A 113 -9.87 0.78 -2.75
CA TYR A 113 -9.35 -0.60 -2.84
C TYR A 113 -9.92 -1.35 -4.04
N THR A 114 -11.18 -1.08 -4.40
CA THR A 114 -11.80 -1.61 -5.62
C THR A 114 -11.08 -1.11 -6.87
N CYS A 115 -10.81 0.19 -6.96
CA CYS A 115 -10.08 0.79 -8.07
C CYS A 115 -8.64 0.28 -8.17
N MET A 116 -7.96 0.06 -7.03
CA MET A 116 -6.62 -0.53 -6.97
C MET A 116 -6.61 -2.01 -7.41
N PHE A 117 -7.67 -2.76 -7.13
CA PHE A 117 -7.80 -4.16 -7.56
C PHE A 117 -8.32 -4.31 -9.00
N ALA A 118 -8.89 -3.26 -9.58
CA ALA A 118 -9.48 -3.26 -10.92
C ALA A 118 -8.56 -3.83 -12.04
N PRO A 119 -7.22 -3.64 -12.03
CA PRO A 119 -6.35 -4.29 -13.02
C PRO A 119 -6.53 -5.81 -13.09
N VAL A 120 -6.71 -6.48 -11.94
CA VAL A 120 -6.96 -7.93 -11.87
C VAL A 120 -8.33 -8.27 -12.44
N VAL A 121 -9.34 -7.46 -12.11
CA VAL A 121 -10.71 -7.64 -12.62
C VAL A 121 -10.73 -7.57 -14.14
N PHE A 122 -10.07 -6.56 -14.72
CA PHE A 122 -10.00 -6.37 -16.17
C PHE A 122 -9.17 -7.47 -16.85
N ALA A 123 -8.03 -7.85 -16.27
CA ALA A 123 -7.20 -8.95 -16.78
C ALA A 123 -7.88 -10.33 -16.74
N THR A 124 -8.88 -10.50 -15.87
CA THR A 124 -9.67 -11.73 -15.74
C THR A 124 -10.92 -11.73 -16.63
N GLN A 125 -11.63 -10.60 -16.71
CA GLN A 125 -12.96 -10.54 -17.32
C GLN A 125 -12.98 -10.04 -18.77
N THR A 126 -11.88 -9.45 -19.27
CA THR A 126 -11.79 -9.04 -20.67
C THR A 126 -11.78 -10.29 -21.57
N LYS A 127 -12.65 -10.28 -22.60
CA LYS A 127 -12.76 -11.41 -23.53
C LYS A 127 -11.43 -11.67 -24.22
N PHE A 128 -11.12 -12.95 -24.34
CA PHE A 128 -9.87 -13.44 -24.90
C PHE A 128 -9.66 -12.93 -26.33
N THR A 129 -8.58 -12.17 -26.53
CA THR A 129 -8.07 -11.82 -27.85
C THR A 129 -6.66 -12.40 -27.98
N LEU A 130 -6.39 -13.06 -29.11
CA LEU A 130 -5.11 -13.72 -29.37
C LEU A 130 -3.94 -12.75 -29.16
N GLY A 131 -2.96 -13.11 -28.33
CA GLY A 131 -1.72 -12.34 -28.13
C GLY A 131 -1.70 -11.39 -26.93
N MET A 132 -2.82 -11.08 -26.26
CA MET A 132 -2.82 -10.14 -25.11
C MET A 132 -1.91 -10.61 -23.95
N TRP A 133 -1.91 -11.92 -23.67
CA TRP A 133 -1.10 -12.51 -22.60
C TRP A 133 0.36 -12.77 -22.98
N LEU A 134 0.69 -12.76 -24.28
CA LEU A 134 2.07 -12.79 -24.78
C LEU A 134 2.71 -11.40 -24.82
N SER A 135 1.95 -10.36 -24.48
CA SER A 135 2.44 -9.00 -24.48
C SER A 135 3.64 -8.85 -23.53
N PRO A 136 4.79 -8.31 -23.99
CA PRO A 136 5.93 -7.98 -23.13
C PRO A 136 5.55 -7.09 -21.93
N VAL A 137 4.44 -6.37 -22.04
CA VAL A 137 3.87 -5.53 -20.99
C VAL A 137 3.44 -6.37 -19.77
N VAL A 138 2.82 -7.54 -19.97
CA VAL A 138 2.40 -8.43 -18.88
C VAL A 138 3.60 -8.91 -18.07
N TYR A 139 4.65 -9.38 -18.76
CA TYR A 139 5.90 -9.81 -18.11
C TYR A 139 6.59 -8.66 -17.36
N THR A 140 6.63 -7.48 -17.97
CA THR A 140 7.21 -6.28 -17.35
C THR A 140 6.44 -5.89 -16.09
N GLY A 141 5.12 -5.90 -16.13
CA GLY A 141 4.27 -5.60 -14.97
C GLY A 141 4.47 -6.60 -13.84
N LEU A 142 4.50 -7.91 -14.15
CA LEU A 142 4.79 -8.95 -13.16
C LEU A 142 6.18 -8.79 -12.56
N PHE A 143 7.20 -8.54 -13.38
CA PHE A 143 8.56 -8.31 -12.91
C PHE A 143 8.63 -7.12 -11.95
N ILE A 144 8.05 -5.98 -12.32
CA ILE A 144 8.00 -4.78 -11.47
C ILE A 144 7.26 -5.07 -10.15
N MET A 145 6.13 -5.78 -10.22
CA MET A 145 5.35 -6.13 -9.04
C MET A 145 6.15 -6.97 -8.05
N TYR A 146 6.81 -8.03 -8.52
CA TYR A 146 7.60 -8.91 -7.66
C TYR A 146 8.90 -8.26 -7.19
N LEU A 147 9.52 -7.40 -8.00
CA LEU A 147 10.63 -6.56 -7.55
C LEU A 147 10.21 -5.64 -6.41
N GLY A 148 9.03 -5.02 -6.51
CA GLY A 148 8.44 -4.22 -5.45
C GLY A 148 8.24 -4.99 -4.16
N LEU A 149 7.62 -6.18 -4.26
CA LEU A 149 7.39 -7.08 -3.13
C LEU A 149 8.72 -7.50 -2.47
N PHE A 150 9.75 -7.76 -3.25
CA PHE A 150 11.08 -8.13 -2.78
C PHE A 150 11.77 -6.96 -2.04
N ILE A 151 11.78 -5.77 -2.64
CA ILE A 151 12.34 -4.55 -2.03
C ILE A 151 11.64 -4.24 -0.71
N GLU A 152 10.31 -4.28 -0.69
CA GLU A 152 9.53 -4.01 0.51
C GLU A 152 9.84 -5.03 1.62
N SER A 153 9.88 -6.33 1.27
CA SER A 153 10.17 -7.40 2.23
C SER A 153 11.57 -7.27 2.83
N ILE A 154 12.57 -6.93 2.03
CA ILE A 154 13.94 -6.69 2.52
C ILE A 154 13.99 -5.44 3.39
N ALA A 155 13.33 -4.35 2.99
CA ALA A 155 13.30 -3.11 3.75
C ALA A 155 12.72 -3.32 5.14
N ASP A 156 11.59 -4.03 5.24
CA ASP A 156 10.97 -4.35 6.52
C ASP A 156 11.82 -5.31 7.36
N PHE A 157 12.46 -6.29 6.73
CA PHE A 157 13.41 -7.18 7.41
C PHE A 157 14.59 -6.40 7.99
N GLN A 158 15.28 -5.59 7.18
CA GLN A 158 16.41 -4.76 7.60
C GLN A 158 16.02 -3.84 8.75
N LYS A 159 14.86 -3.19 8.65
CA LYS A 159 14.34 -2.29 9.68
C LYS A 159 14.03 -3.02 10.97
N SER A 160 13.33 -4.15 10.88
CA SER A 160 12.95 -4.96 12.04
C SER A 160 14.17 -5.54 12.74
N TYR A 161 15.14 -6.05 11.97
CA TYR A 161 16.39 -6.59 12.48
C TYR A 161 17.21 -5.51 13.20
N TYR A 162 17.42 -4.35 12.57
CA TYR A 162 18.18 -3.26 13.17
C TYR A 162 17.55 -2.71 14.46
N LYS A 163 16.22 -2.56 14.46
CA LYS A 163 15.47 -2.03 15.61
C LYS A 163 15.39 -2.96 16.82
N ARG A 164 15.70 -4.26 16.66
CA ARG A 164 15.79 -5.19 17.81
C ARG A 164 16.90 -4.82 18.77
N SER A 165 18.06 -4.41 18.25
CA SER A 165 19.21 -4.00 19.06
C SER A 165 19.30 -2.48 19.23
N ASN A 166 18.65 -1.71 18.36
CA ASN A 166 18.74 -0.25 18.35
C ASN A 166 17.34 0.41 18.29
N PRO A 167 16.49 0.24 19.33
CA PRO A 167 15.10 0.70 19.31
C PRO A 167 14.95 2.21 19.07
N GLU A 168 15.91 2.99 19.56
CA GLU A 168 15.95 4.45 19.49
C GLU A 168 16.74 5.03 18.31
N GLU A 169 17.39 4.21 17.48
CA GLU A 169 18.20 4.71 16.36
C GLU A 169 17.49 4.59 15.01
N PHE A 170 17.65 5.58 14.14
CA PHE A 170 17.12 5.50 12.78
C PHE A 170 17.94 4.52 11.92
N VAL A 171 17.31 3.94 10.90
CA VAL A 171 17.97 2.99 10.00
C VAL A 171 18.51 3.77 8.80
N GLN A 172 19.81 3.65 8.55
CA GLN A 172 20.50 4.35 7.46
C GLN A 172 21.40 3.44 6.61
N LYS A 173 21.32 2.11 6.81
CA LYS A 173 22.12 1.10 6.11
C LYS A 173 21.24 0.22 5.22
N GLY A 174 21.85 -0.44 4.25
CA GLY A 174 21.13 -1.32 3.31
C GLY A 174 20.27 -0.50 2.36
N LEU A 175 19.01 -0.88 2.16
CA LEU A 175 18.11 -0.13 1.29
C LEU A 175 17.85 1.30 1.79
N PHE A 176 17.99 1.53 3.10
CA PHE A 176 17.82 2.84 3.70
C PHE A 176 18.94 3.83 3.33
N SER A 177 20.09 3.38 2.82
CA SER A 177 21.11 4.31 2.31
C SER A 177 20.80 4.82 0.90
N TRP A 178 19.84 4.18 0.19
CA TRP A 178 19.45 4.56 -1.17
C TRP A 178 18.24 5.50 -1.16
N VAL A 179 17.24 5.20 -0.33
CA VAL A 179 16.05 6.03 -0.09
C VAL A 179 15.62 5.88 1.37
N ARG A 180 14.99 6.92 1.95
CA ARG A 180 14.59 6.90 3.36
C ARG A 180 13.40 5.98 3.66
N TYR A 181 12.52 5.76 2.69
CA TYR A 181 11.33 4.89 2.82
C TYR A 181 11.27 3.80 1.74
N PRO A 182 12.24 2.87 1.71
CA PRO A 182 12.32 1.83 0.66
C PRO A 182 11.13 0.87 0.70
N ASN A 183 10.52 0.66 1.87
CA ASN A 183 9.32 -0.16 2.00
C ASN A 183 8.11 0.46 1.28
N TYR A 184 7.94 1.79 1.36
CA TYR A 184 6.85 2.47 0.65
C TYR A 184 7.10 2.52 -0.87
N PHE A 185 8.36 2.63 -1.27
CA PHE A 185 8.74 2.51 -2.67
C PHE A 185 8.43 1.11 -3.23
N GLY A 186 8.78 0.05 -2.48
CA GLY A 186 8.44 -1.33 -2.84
C GLY A 186 6.93 -1.54 -2.97
N GLU A 187 6.13 -0.99 -2.05
CA GLU A 187 4.67 -1.03 -2.14
C GLU A 187 4.16 -0.32 -3.41
N LEU A 188 4.67 0.87 -3.74
CA LEU A 188 4.32 1.55 -4.99
C LEU A 188 4.61 0.68 -6.22
N LEU A 189 5.77 0.00 -6.25
CA LEU A 189 6.12 -0.89 -7.35
C LEU A 189 5.18 -2.09 -7.47
N VAL A 190 4.67 -2.65 -6.36
CA VAL A 190 3.63 -3.70 -6.40
C VAL A 190 2.40 -3.22 -7.17
N TRP A 191 1.90 -2.03 -6.84
CA TRP A 191 0.70 -1.48 -7.46
C TRP A 191 0.93 -0.99 -8.90
N VAL A 192 2.08 -0.36 -9.19
CA VAL A 192 2.49 0.00 -10.55
C VAL A 192 2.61 -1.26 -11.42
N GLY A 193 3.23 -2.32 -10.90
CA GLY A 193 3.34 -3.59 -11.61
C GLY A 193 1.98 -4.19 -11.92
N SER A 194 1.07 -4.24 -10.95
CA SER A 194 -0.31 -4.70 -11.15
C SER A 194 -1.07 -3.87 -12.21
N PHE A 195 -0.92 -2.54 -12.17
CA PHE A 195 -1.47 -1.64 -13.18
C PHE A 195 -0.93 -1.95 -14.59
N ILE A 196 0.38 -2.20 -14.71
CA ILE A 196 1.02 -2.53 -16.00
C ILE A 196 0.54 -3.89 -16.51
N VAL A 197 0.39 -4.91 -15.65
CA VAL A 197 -0.16 -6.21 -16.04
C VAL A 197 -1.54 -6.07 -16.69
N GLY A 198 -2.40 -5.21 -16.12
CA GLY A 198 -3.74 -4.96 -16.64
C GLY A 198 -3.77 -4.14 -17.95
N PHE A 199 -2.69 -3.45 -18.32
CA PHE A 199 -2.66 -2.47 -19.41
C PHE A 199 -3.21 -3.00 -20.76
N PRO A 200 -2.87 -4.22 -21.24
CA PRO A 200 -3.44 -4.76 -22.47
C PRO A 200 -4.95 -5.05 -22.41
N PHE A 201 -5.52 -5.09 -21.21
CA PHE A 201 -6.90 -5.47 -20.95
C PHE A 201 -7.84 -4.27 -20.74
N TYR A 202 -7.32 -3.04 -20.77
CA TYR A 202 -8.10 -1.80 -20.64
C TYR A 202 -8.69 -1.37 -21.99
N GLN A 203 -9.90 -1.85 -22.29
CA GLN A 203 -10.59 -1.69 -23.58
C GLN A 203 -11.40 -0.39 -23.70
N THR A 204 -11.79 0.23 -22.58
CA THR A 204 -12.71 1.39 -22.59
C THR A 204 -12.19 2.55 -21.75
N TRP A 205 -12.59 3.78 -22.07
CA TRP A 205 -12.17 4.99 -21.36
C TRP A 205 -12.50 4.95 -19.86
N TRP A 206 -13.63 4.35 -19.47
CA TRP A 206 -14.01 4.26 -18.06
C TRP A 206 -13.13 3.27 -17.28
N GLN A 207 -12.60 2.22 -17.94
CA GLN A 207 -11.63 1.33 -17.30
C GLN A 207 -10.35 2.09 -16.96
N TRP A 208 -9.86 2.91 -17.90
CA TRP A 208 -8.72 3.81 -17.67
C TRP A 208 -8.95 4.78 -16.51
N LEU A 209 -10.14 5.38 -16.39
CA LEU A 209 -10.45 6.25 -15.25
C LEU A 209 -10.41 5.52 -13.91
N ILE A 210 -10.95 4.29 -13.84
CA ILE A 210 -10.96 3.49 -12.61
C ILE A 210 -9.52 3.16 -12.18
N VAL A 211 -8.68 2.67 -13.10
CA VAL A 211 -7.30 2.31 -12.75
C VAL A 211 -6.44 3.54 -12.48
N ALA A 212 -6.67 4.66 -13.18
CA ALA A 212 -6.01 5.93 -12.91
C ALA A 212 -6.37 6.45 -11.52
N PHE A 213 -7.64 6.36 -11.12
CA PHE A 213 -8.06 6.70 -9.77
C PHE A 213 -7.34 5.82 -8.73
N GLY A 214 -7.32 4.50 -8.93
CA GLY A 214 -6.58 3.57 -8.06
C GLY A 214 -5.09 3.94 -7.92
N MET A 215 -4.43 4.28 -9.03
CA MET A 215 -3.03 4.72 -9.06
C MET A 215 -2.81 6.06 -8.35
N ILE A 216 -3.63 7.06 -8.62
CA ILE A 216 -3.54 8.37 -7.96
C ILE A 216 -3.75 8.22 -6.44
N SER A 217 -4.73 7.41 -6.04
CA SER A 217 -5.02 7.16 -4.64
C SER A 217 -3.84 6.51 -3.91
N ILE A 218 -3.21 5.47 -4.47
CA ILE A 218 -2.07 4.82 -3.80
C ILE A 218 -0.86 5.75 -3.72
N PHE A 219 -0.56 6.51 -4.77
CA PHE A 219 0.50 7.53 -4.73
C PHE A 219 0.20 8.59 -3.66
N GLY A 220 -1.03 9.09 -3.59
CA GLY A 220 -1.46 10.05 -2.57
C GLY A 220 -1.35 9.51 -1.15
N VAL A 221 -1.77 8.27 -0.91
CA VAL A 221 -1.66 7.60 0.41
C VAL A 221 -0.20 7.40 0.80
N MET A 222 0.66 7.01 -0.13
CA MET A 222 2.09 6.82 0.11
C MET A 222 2.79 8.14 0.40
N ILE A 223 2.52 9.20 -0.37
CA ILE A 223 3.04 10.55 -0.13
C ILE A 223 2.58 11.07 1.24
N SER A 224 1.29 11.00 1.53
CA SER A 224 0.73 11.43 2.83
C SER A 224 1.34 10.67 4.01
N SER A 225 1.49 9.35 3.86
CA SER A 225 2.12 8.50 4.88
C SER A 225 3.60 8.79 5.05
N THR A 226 4.29 9.13 3.96
CA THR A 226 5.70 9.55 3.96
C THR A 226 5.88 10.86 4.72
N VAL A 227 5.08 11.88 4.42
CA VAL A 227 5.11 13.19 5.11
C VAL A 227 4.89 13.03 6.61
N ARG A 228 3.88 12.24 7.00
CA ARG A 228 3.58 11.95 8.41
C ARG A 228 4.75 11.25 9.10
N LEU A 229 5.35 10.26 8.45
CA LEU A 229 6.46 9.50 9.03
C LEU A 229 7.74 10.34 9.12
N GLU A 230 8.01 11.16 8.11
CA GLU A 230 9.12 12.11 8.10
C GLU A 230 9.03 13.08 9.27
N ARG A 231 7.86 13.69 9.49
CA ARG A 231 7.65 14.57 10.64
C ARG A 231 7.94 13.86 11.96
N LYS A 232 7.44 12.63 12.10
CA LYS A 232 7.65 11.82 13.31
C LYS A 232 9.13 11.50 13.54
N GLN A 233 9.86 11.13 12.48
CA GLN A 233 11.29 10.84 12.56
C GLN A 233 12.11 12.11 12.84
N PHE A 234 11.74 13.24 12.23
CA PHE A 234 12.37 14.53 12.47
C PHE A 234 12.24 14.95 13.93
N ILE A 235 11.04 14.87 14.51
CA ILE A 235 10.83 15.20 15.92
C ILE A 235 11.63 14.26 16.83
N ARG A 236 11.63 12.96 16.56
CA ARG A 236 12.33 11.96 17.40
C ARG A 236 13.85 12.10 17.37
N HIS A 237 14.41 12.57 16.26
CA HIS A 237 15.86 12.68 16.06
C HIS A 237 16.32 14.13 15.92
N ARG A 238 15.49 15.08 16.37
CA ARG A 238 15.75 16.52 16.41
C ARG A 238 16.99 16.76 17.28
N GLY A 239 18.10 17.18 16.67
CA GLY A 239 19.38 17.41 17.35
C GLY A 239 20.46 16.36 17.11
N LYS A 240 20.15 15.21 16.50
CA LYS A 240 21.18 14.25 16.08
C LYS A 240 21.84 14.70 14.77
N LYS A 241 23.11 15.15 14.83
CA LYS A 241 23.86 15.57 13.64
C LYS A 241 23.89 14.51 12.53
N SER A 242 24.09 13.24 12.90
CA SER A 242 24.06 12.11 11.97
C SER A 242 22.72 11.97 11.22
N TYR A 243 21.60 12.25 11.90
CA TYR A 243 20.28 12.23 11.26
C TYR A 243 20.11 13.41 10.30
N GLN A 244 20.59 14.59 10.67
CA GLN A 244 20.53 15.78 9.81
C GLN A 244 21.36 15.58 8.53
N ASP A 245 22.54 14.98 8.65
CA ASP A 245 23.39 14.67 7.49
C ASP A 245 22.74 13.59 6.59
N TYR A 246 22.09 12.61 7.20
CA TYR A 246 21.35 11.56 6.50
C TYR A 246 20.17 12.10 5.68
N ILE A 247 19.32 12.96 6.26
CA ILE A 247 18.14 13.48 5.54
C ILE A 247 18.50 14.45 4.40
N LYS A 248 19.70 15.05 4.44
CA LYS A 248 20.21 15.92 3.37
C LYS A 248 20.84 15.16 2.21
N SER A 249 21.30 13.92 2.45
CA SER A 249 22.04 13.12 1.47
C SER A 249 21.23 11.98 0.87
N VAL A 250 20.18 11.53 1.55
CA VAL A 250 19.38 10.38 1.12
C VAL A 250 17.98 10.82 0.67
N PRO A 251 17.58 10.56 -0.59
CA PRO A 251 16.27 10.95 -1.11
C PRO A 251 15.14 10.24 -0.38
N ILE A 252 13.94 10.82 -0.43
CA ILE A 252 12.84 10.39 0.43
C ILE A 252 12.23 9.05 -0.02
N LEU A 253 11.89 8.92 -1.30
CA LEU A 253 11.05 7.83 -1.79
C LEU A 253 11.54 7.20 -3.09
N PHE A 254 11.97 8.00 -4.06
CA PHE A 254 12.40 7.50 -5.36
C PHE A 254 13.93 7.51 -5.46
N PRO A 255 14.58 6.35 -5.70
CA PRO A 255 16.03 6.30 -5.89
C PRO A 255 16.46 7.19 -7.06
N GLY A 256 17.51 7.99 -6.88
CA GLY A 256 18.06 8.85 -7.93
C GLY A 256 17.29 10.15 -8.21
N LEU A 257 16.11 10.36 -7.62
CA LEU A 257 15.42 11.66 -7.67
C LEU A 257 15.80 12.49 -6.43
N PRO A 258 16.40 13.69 -6.58
CA PRO A 258 16.93 14.49 -5.47
C PRO A 258 15.83 15.22 -4.67
N ILE A 259 14.76 14.50 -4.29
CA ILE A 259 13.68 14.97 -3.43
C ILE A 259 14.00 14.56 -2.01
N TYR A 260 14.57 15.47 -1.23
CA TYR A 260 15.04 15.20 0.13
C TYR A 260 14.01 15.50 1.20
N SER A 261 12.96 16.26 0.92
CA SER A 261 11.86 16.51 1.87
C SER A 261 10.57 16.78 1.11
N LEU A 262 9.44 16.35 1.67
CA LEU A 262 8.10 16.66 1.14
C LEU A 262 7.42 17.78 1.93
N GLN A 263 8.11 18.35 2.93
CA GLN A 263 7.61 19.46 3.74
C GLN A 263 8.74 20.42 4.12
N HIS A 264 8.38 21.67 4.45
CA HIS A 264 9.32 22.59 5.06
C HIS A 264 9.54 22.19 6.52
N LEU A 265 10.57 21.39 6.76
CA LEU A 265 11.05 21.06 8.10
C LEU A 265 11.82 22.28 8.63
N LYS A 266 11.13 23.24 9.25
CA LYS A 266 11.78 24.29 10.03
C LYS A 266 12.01 23.79 11.45
N GLU A 267 13.14 24.15 12.04
CA GLU A 267 13.31 24.11 13.48
C GLU A 267 12.44 25.23 14.06
N GLU A 268 11.16 24.95 14.32
CA GLU A 268 10.32 25.92 15.04
C GLU A 268 10.90 26.10 16.45
N PRO A 269 11.22 27.33 16.90
CA PRO A 269 11.64 27.55 18.28
C PRO A 269 10.50 27.08 19.21
N GLU A 270 10.87 26.40 20.30
CA GLU A 270 9.91 26.01 21.34
C GLU A 270 9.13 27.24 21.80
N VAL A 271 7.79 27.13 21.81
CA VAL A 271 6.87 28.03 22.54
C VAL A 271 6.37 27.26 23.74
#